data_AF-V4ZMA8-F1
#
_entry.id   AF-V4ZMA8-F1
#
_cell.length_a   1.000
_cell.length_b   1.000
_cell.length_c   1.000
_cell.angle_alpha   90.00
_cell.angle_beta   90.00
_cell.angle_gamma   90.00
#
_symmetry.space_group_name_H-M   'P 1'
#
loop_
_entity.id
_entity.type
_entity.pdbx_description
1 polymer ?
#
loop_
_entity_poly.entity_id
_entity_poly.type
_entity_poly.pdbx_seq_one_letter_code
_entity_poly.pdbx_strand_id
1 'polypeptide(L)'
;AYDDPLGFVHMKVEGQVDFNALLFIPGALPWELARNMFDEESRGIRLYVKRVFINDKFADAVPRWLTFIRGVVDSDELPLNVGREILQKSRMLQVINKRIAAKAVEMMKNMKREGGEKWRRFWENYGKYVKVGAVEDKDNQEDLASLVQFYSTASPKETTDLAGYVERMKARNEKIDRGEDPLPTNSSGRIILRRKQNAIYYLAAENRKAAEESPALELPRELGYEVIFGTEPLDEFFLASLSINQFKGIQVIDVNKADLKLGGEEGGAGRLGGSPTGAGGPGTGDSRSSVADKESIETKRVQMGSLCEWLQQILGSRVHNVHVTDRLFTSPAVLVQGDFGLSPTMQRYMKQQAAAQGVSEQELYGASLNQPILELNPYHPIIQRLDIMVKRDVTDPKAKDVALQLFDVAALQGGYNIENPGYFAKRVIEMMKREADAALSEQEEQTPVPASVPAQAQQSGSQS
;
A
#
# COMPACT_ATOMS: atom_id res chain seq x y z
N ALA A 1 16.29 -18.27 -27.63
CA ALA A 1 17.17 -18.29 -26.45
C ALA A 1 18.14 -19.46 -26.61
N TYR A 2 19.44 -19.23 -26.44
CA TYR A 2 20.45 -20.30 -26.42
C TYR A 2 20.63 -20.91 -25.02
N ASP A 3 19.97 -20.33 -24.00
CA ASP A 3 20.03 -20.80 -22.62
C ASP A 3 19.08 -21.97 -22.35
N ASP A 4 19.47 -22.83 -21.42
CA ASP A 4 18.63 -23.88 -20.88
C ASP A 4 17.33 -23.31 -20.26
N PRO A 5 16.20 -24.02 -20.38
CA PRO A 5 14.95 -23.59 -19.78
C PRO A 5 15.04 -23.57 -18.25
N LEU A 6 14.42 -22.57 -17.61
CA LEU A 6 14.29 -22.55 -16.13
C LEU A 6 13.46 -23.73 -15.64
N GLY A 7 12.57 -24.28 -16.45
CA GLY A 7 11.77 -25.44 -16.10
C GLY A 7 10.97 -25.90 -17.29
N PHE A 8 10.64 -27.18 -17.31
CA PHE A 8 9.78 -27.76 -18.31
C PHE A 8 8.85 -28.79 -17.68
N VAL A 9 7.74 -29.04 -18.35
CA VAL A 9 6.76 -30.03 -17.94
C VAL A 9 6.19 -30.73 -19.17
N HIS A 10 6.19 -32.06 -19.11
CA HIS A 10 5.46 -32.89 -20.04
C HIS A 10 4.16 -33.34 -19.38
N MET A 11 3.04 -33.15 -20.06
CA MET A 11 1.72 -33.51 -19.56
C MET A 11 0.92 -34.24 -20.63
N LYS A 12 0.22 -35.28 -20.20
CA LYS A 12 -0.83 -35.96 -20.94
C LYS A 12 -2.14 -35.72 -20.20
N VAL A 13 -3.14 -35.20 -20.90
CA VAL A 13 -4.47 -34.94 -20.36
C VAL A 13 -5.45 -35.82 -21.09
N GLU A 14 -6.29 -36.51 -20.32
CA GLU A 14 -7.36 -37.38 -20.80
C GLU A 14 -8.70 -36.92 -20.20
N GLY A 15 -9.81 -37.17 -20.89
CA GLY A 15 -11.17 -36.96 -20.41
C GLY A 15 -12.03 -36.11 -21.34
N GLN A 16 -12.36 -34.87 -20.92
CA GLN A 16 -13.22 -33.99 -21.72
C GLN A 16 -12.54 -33.55 -23.03
N VAL A 17 -11.21 -33.45 -23.01
CA VAL A 17 -10.37 -33.19 -24.18
C VAL A 17 -9.06 -33.93 -23.99
N ASP A 18 -8.69 -34.73 -24.97
CA ASP A 18 -7.45 -35.50 -24.95
C ASP A 18 -6.34 -34.75 -25.69
N PHE A 19 -5.23 -34.50 -24.99
CA PHE A 19 -4.06 -33.85 -25.59
C PHE A 19 -2.77 -34.13 -24.81
N ASN A 20 -1.65 -34.04 -25.53
CA ASN A 20 -0.32 -34.00 -24.95
C ASN A 20 0.23 -32.57 -25.04
N ALA A 21 1.00 -32.15 -24.04
CA ALA A 21 1.70 -30.88 -24.11
C ALA A 21 3.09 -30.97 -23.50
N LEU A 22 4.03 -30.27 -24.13
CA LEU A 22 5.36 -29.99 -23.57
C LEU A 22 5.47 -28.48 -23.42
N LEU A 23 5.56 -28.00 -22.19
CA LEU A 23 5.64 -26.59 -21.85
C LEU A 23 6.98 -26.30 -21.18
N PHE A 24 7.56 -25.13 -21.42
CA PHE A 24 8.77 -24.69 -20.76
C PHE A 24 8.79 -23.19 -20.49
N ILE A 25 9.51 -22.81 -19.43
CA ILE A 25 9.81 -21.44 -19.04
C ILE A 25 11.21 -21.09 -19.58
N PRO A 26 11.35 -20.06 -20.44
CA PRO A 26 12.66 -19.65 -20.94
C PRO A 26 13.63 -19.23 -19.82
N GLY A 27 14.93 -19.49 -20.02
CA GLY A 27 16.03 -19.11 -19.11
C GLY A 27 16.11 -17.61 -18.77
N ALA A 28 15.65 -16.77 -19.69
CA ALA A 28 15.62 -15.32 -19.60
C ALA A 28 14.36 -14.78 -20.28
N LEU A 29 13.87 -13.62 -19.82
CA LEU A 29 12.71 -12.97 -20.42
C LEU A 29 13.01 -12.63 -21.91
N PRO A 30 12.17 -13.06 -22.87
CA PRO A 30 12.30 -12.66 -24.27
C PRO A 30 12.34 -11.13 -24.43
N TRP A 31 13.17 -10.63 -25.34
CA TRP A 31 13.42 -9.19 -25.51
C TRP A 31 12.14 -8.41 -25.86
N GLU A 32 11.29 -9.02 -26.70
CA GLU A 32 10.01 -8.46 -27.12
C GLU A 32 9.10 -8.22 -25.91
N LEU A 33 9.06 -9.21 -25.01
CA LEU A 33 8.28 -9.19 -23.77
C LEU A 33 8.85 -8.22 -22.71
N ALA A 34 10.15 -7.96 -22.75
CA ALA A 34 10.76 -6.91 -21.93
C ALA A 34 10.34 -5.49 -22.36
N ARG A 35 10.02 -5.28 -23.65
CA ARG A 35 9.52 -4.00 -24.18
C ARG A 35 8.01 -3.87 -24.08
N ASN A 36 7.29 -4.94 -24.38
CA ASN A 36 5.84 -5.00 -24.33
C ASN A 36 5.42 -6.31 -23.67
N MET A 37 4.99 -6.21 -22.40
CA MET A 37 4.65 -7.36 -21.56
C MET A 37 3.59 -8.28 -22.18
N PHE A 38 2.68 -7.71 -22.98
CA PHE A 38 1.57 -8.41 -23.62
C PHE A 38 1.68 -8.40 -25.14
N ASP A 39 2.91 -8.43 -25.68
CA ASP A 39 3.11 -8.55 -27.11
C ASP A 39 2.46 -9.84 -27.67
N GLU A 40 1.46 -9.66 -28.52
CA GLU A 40 0.65 -10.76 -29.06
C GLU A 40 1.46 -11.62 -30.03
N GLU A 41 2.44 -11.04 -30.71
CA GLU A 41 3.35 -11.76 -31.63
C GLU A 41 4.36 -12.62 -30.88
N SER A 42 4.56 -12.36 -29.58
CA SER A 42 5.51 -13.05 -28.72
C SER A 42 4.94 -14.29 -28.02
N ARG A 43 3.75 -14.74 -28.40
CA ARG A 43 3.17 -16.00 -27.91
C ARG A 43 3.89 -17.18 -28.54
N GLY A 44 4.25 -18.17 -27.72
CA GLY A 44 5.11 -19.26 -28.20
C GLY A 44 4.64 -20.67 -27.87
N ILE A 45 3.33 -20.86 -27.66
CA ILE A 45 2.71 -22.18 -27.60
C ILE A 45 2.13 -22.48 -28.99
N ARG A 46 2.60 -23.57 -29.60
CA ARG A 46 2.14 -24.01 -30.93
C ARG A 46 1.13 -25.14 -30.80
N LEU A 47 0.05 -25.06 -31.58
CA LEU A 47 -0.98 -26.08 -31.60
C LEU A 47 -0.81 -27.02 -32.80
N TYR A 48 -0.87 -28.31 -32.49
CA TYR A 48 -0.83 -29.41 -33.42
C TYR A 48 -2.11 -30.24 -33.26
N VAL A 49 -2.56 -30.80 -34.38
CA VAL A 49 -3.63 -31.80 -34.39
C VAL A 49 -3.14 -33.01 -35.17
N LYS A 50 -3.11 -34.17 -34.52
CA LYS A 50 -2.53 -35.41 -35.08
C LYS A 50 -1.11 -35.19 -35.60
N ARG A 51 -0.29 -34.46 -34.83
CA ARG A 51 1.10 -34.08 -35.18
C ARG A 51 1.22 -33.17 -36.42
N VAL A 52 0.13 -32.59 -36.91
CA VAL A 52 0.15 -31.60 -38.00
C VAL A 52 0.02 -30.21 -37.40
N PHE A 53 0.93 -29.30 -37.75
CA PHE A 53 0.89 -27.92 -37.31
C PHE A 53 -0.38 -27.24 -37.80
N ILE A 54 -1.09 -26.56 -36.89
CA ILE A 54 -2.32 -25.84 -37.20
C ILE A 54 -2.05 -24.33 -37.18
N ASN A 55 -1.75 -23.78 -36.00
CA ASN A 55 -1.34 -22.39 -35.85
C ASN A 55 -0.62 -22.17 -34.50
N ASP A 56 -0.05 -20.97 -34.36
CA ASP A 56 0.50 -20.40 -33.13
C ASP A 56 -0.43 -19.37 -32.47
N LYS A 57 -1.44 -18.89 -33.22
CA LYS A 57 -2.49 -17.96 -32.73
C LYS A 57 -3.53 -18.58 -31.79
N PHE A 58 -3.51 -19.91 -31.59
CA PHE A 58 -4.29 -20.59 -30.54
C PHE A 58 -4.10 -19.97 -29.14
N ALA A 59 -2.97 -19.30 -28.93
CA ALA A 59 -2.66 -18.59 -27.71
C ALA A 59 -3.57 -17.38 -27.39
N ASP A 60 -4.49 -16.96 -28.28
CA ASP A 60 -5.57 -15.99 -27.95
C ASP A 60 -6.42 -16.43 -26.77
N ALA A 61 -6.50 -17.74 -26.52
CA ALA A 61 -7.27 -18.29 -25.42
C ALA A 61 -6.39 -18.72 -24.22
N VAL A 62 -5.06 -18.66 -24.34
CA VAL A 62 -4.14 -18.81 -23.19
C VAL A 62 -4.15 -17.48 -22.42
N PRO A 63 -4.23 -17.50 -21.08
CA PRO A 63 -4.20 -16.26 -20.30
C PRO A 63 -2.98 -15.40 -20.63
N ARG A 64 -3.18 -14.10 -20.86
CA ARG A 64 -2.11 -13.19 -21.29
C ARG A 64 -0.92 -13.12 -20.33
N TRP A 65 -1.14 -13.41 -19.06
CA TRP A 65 -0.08 -13.49 -18.06
C TRP A 65 0.87 -14.68 -18.28
N LEU A 66 0.51 -15.67 -19.11
CA LEU A 66 1.35 -16.81 -19.49
C LEU A 66 2.06 -16.64 -20.84
N THR A 67 2.03 -15.43 -21.43
CA THR A 67 2.58 -15.18 -22.78
C THR A 67 4.07 -15.58 -22.90
N PHE A 68 4.81 -15.61 -21.79
CA PHE A 68 6.22 -16.02 -21.76
C PHE A 68 6.44 -17.55 -21.87
N ILE A 69 5.42 -18.37 -21.59
CA ILE A 69 5.52 -19.83 -21.73
C ILE A 69 5.71 -20.17 -23.21
N ARG A 70 6.54 -21.18 -23.43
CA ARG A 70 6.81 -21.75 -24.76
C ARG A 70 6.46 -23.23 -24.74
N GLY A 71 6.07 -23.78 -25.89
CA GLY A 71 5.75 -25.19 -25.94
C GLY A 71 4.97 -25.65 -27.16
N VAL A 72 4.56 -26.90 -27.10
CA VAL A 72 3.69 -27.54 -28.09
C VAL A 72 2.51 -28.19 -27.38
N VAL A 73 1.34 -28.13 -28.02
CA VAL A 73 0.12 -28.83 -27.63
C VAL A 73 -0.30 -29.66 -28.83
N ASP A 74 -0.50 -30.97 -28.65
CA ASP A 74 -0.94 -31.89 -29.70
C ASP A 74 -2.19 -32.63 -29.24
N SER A 75 -3.27 -32.53 -30.02
CA SER A 75 -4.54 -33.20 -29.73
C SER A 75 -5.01 -34.01 -30.94
N ASP A 76 -5.57 -35.19 -30.71
CA ASP A 76 -6.10 -36.02 -31.80
C ASP A 76 -7.57 -35.70 -32.15
N GLU A 77 -8.25 -34.90 -31.31
CA GLU A 77 -9.72 -34.77 -31.30
C GLU A 77 -10.26 -33.37 -31.60
N LEU A 78 -9.38 -32.38 -31.82
CA LEU A 78 -9.85 -31.02 -32.07
C LEU A 78 -10.55 -30.90 -33.44
N PRO A 79 -11.79 -30.36 -33.49
CA PRO A 79 -12.49 -30.15 -34.74
C PRO A 79 -11.81 -29.04 -35.54
N LEU A 80 -11.33 -29.38 -36.74
CA LEU A 80 -10.74 -28.42 -37.66
C LEU A 80 -11.79 -27.95 -38.68
N ASN A 81 -11.84 -26.64 -38.91
CA ASN A 81 -12.56 -26.10 -40.05
C ASN A 81 -11.89 -26.53 -41.38
N VAL A 82 -12.64 -26.48 -42.48
CA VAL A 82 -12.19 -26.92 -43.83
C VAL A 82 -10.86 -26.29 -44.24
N GLY A 83 -10.61 -25.03 -43.86
CA GLY A 83 -9.36 -24.31 -44.14
C GLY A 83 -8.20 -24.63 -43.18
N ARG A 84 -8.40 -25.40 -42.10
CA ARG A 84 -7.40 -25.68 -41.04
C ARG A 84 -6.74 -24.44 -40.40
N GLU A 85 -7.24 -23.23 -40.65
CA GLU A 85 -6.62 -21.99 -40.19
C GLU A 85 -7.33 -21.36 -38.98
N ILE A 86 -8.66 -21.45 -38.92
CA ILE A 86 -9.47 -20.82 -37.88
C ILE A 86 -10.08 -21.92 -37.01
N LEU A 87 -9.58 -22.07 -35.78
CA LEU A 87 -10.29 -22.80 -34.73
C LEU A 87 -11.44 -21.90 -34.25
N GLN A 88 -12.69 -22.32 -34.45
CA GLN A 88 -13.82 -21.66 -33.78
C GLN A 88 -13.56 -21.63 -32.27
N LYS A 89 -14.02 -20.59 -31.55
CA LYS A 89 -13.96 -20.52 -30.06
C LYS A 89 -14.70 -21.72 -29.45
N SER A 90 -14.01 -22.85 -29.36
CA SER A 90 -14.57 -24.12 -28.91
C SER A 90 -14.39 -24.23 -27.41
N ARG A 91 -15.40 -24.82 -26.75
CA ARG A 91 -15.34 -25.18 -25.34
C ARG A 91 -14.12 -26.06 -25.03
N MET A 92 -13.68 -26.88 -25.99
CA MET A 92 -12.50 -27.74 -25.85
C MET A 92 -11.22 -26.92 -25.66
N LEU A 93 -11.06 -25.84 -26.43
CA LEU A 93 -9.90 -24.94 -26.33
C LEU A 93 -9.82 -24.26 -24.96
N GLN A 94 -10.97 -23.84 -24.42
CA GLN A 94 -11.02 -23.27 -23.07
C GLN A 94 -10.57 -24.27 -22.01
N VAL A 95 -10.96 -25.55 -22.15
CA VAL A 95 -10.52 -26.61 -21.23
C VAL A 95 -9.01 -26.83 -21.34
N ILE A 96 -8.45 -26.91 -22.56
CA ILE A 96 -7.01 -27.02 -22.78
C ILE A 96 -6.29 -25.87 -22.07
N ASN A 97 -6.74 -24.63 -22.24
CA ASN A 97 -6.06 -23.46 -21.67
C ASN A 97 -6.12 -23.42 -20.15
N LYS A 98 -7.25 -23.79 -19.54
CA LYS A 98 -7.35 -23.94 -18.08
C LYS A 98 -6.37 -24.99 -17.56
N ARG A 99 -6.23 -26.12 -18.27
CA ARG A 99 -5.29 -27.20 -17.90
C ARG A 99 -3.83 -26.75 -18.06
N ILE A 100 -3.50 -26.02 -19.12
CA ILE A 100 -2.18 -25.42 -19.34
C ILE A 100 -1.86 -24.43 -18.22
N ALA A 101 -2.79 -23.53 -17.88
CA ALA A 101 -2.58 -22.55 -16.83
C ALA A 101 -2.33 -23.21 -15.47
N ALA A 102 -3.19 -24.16 -15.08
CA ALA A 102 -3.00 -24.92 -13.84
C ALA A 102 -1.65 -25.65 -13.80
N LYS A 103 -1.23 -26.28 -14.91
CA LYS A 103 0.07 -26.96 -14.96
C LYS A 103 1.25 -26.00 -14.91
N ALA A 104 1.13 -24.82 -15.51
CA ALA A 104 2.15 -23.78 -15.41
C ALA A 104 2.30 -23.30 -13.96
N VAL A 105 1.20 -23.08 -13.23
CA VAL A 105 1.21 -22.72 -11.81
C VAL A 105 1.85 -23.81 -10.96
N GLU A 106 1.54 -25.09 -11.21
CA GLU A 106 2.16 -26.21 -10.52
C GLU A 106 3.68 -26.24 -10.74
N MET A 107 4.14 -26.00 -11.98
CA MET A 107 5.56 -25.90 -12.29
C MET A 107 6.24 -24.76 -11.52
N MET A 108 5.59 -23.59 -11.42
CA MET A 108 6.10 -22.46 -10.64
C MET A 108 6.17 -22.77 -9.14
N LYS A 109 5.15 -23.43 -8.58
CA LYS A 109 5.14 -23.88 -7.18
C LYS A 109 6.27 -24.86 -6.88
N ASN A 110 6.50 -25.83 -7.76
CA ASN A 110 7.59 -26.79 -7.62
C ASN A 110 8.95 -26.06 -7.63
N MET A 111 9.13 -25.10 -8.54
CA MET A 111 10.34 -24.29 -8.60
C MET A 111 10.55 -23.44 -7.34
N LYS A 112 9.48 -22.85 -6.79
CA LYS A 112 9.53 -22.12 -5.52
C LYS A 112 9.95 -23.02 -4.35
N ARG A 113 9.41 -24.25 -4.30
CA ARG A 113 9.75 -25.23 -3.27
C ARG A 113 11.20 -25.70 -3.35
N GLU A 114 11.74 -25.85 -4.56
CA GLU A 114 13.17 -26.13 -4.79
C GLU A 114 14.04 -24.92 -4.39
N GLY A 115 13.53 -23.70 -4.58
CA GLY A 115 14.20 -22.47 -4.19
C GLY A 115 15.49 -22.21 -4.98
N GLY A 116 16.43 -21.52 -4.33
CA GLY A 116 17.77 -21.27 -4.88
C GLY A 116 17.80 -20.32 -6.07
N GLU A 117 18.89 -20.41 -6.85
CA GLU A 117 19.16 -19.50 -7.97
C GLU A 117 18.09 -19.56 -9.06
N LYS A 118 17.56 -20.76 -9.32
CA LYS A 118 16.53 -21.02 -10.33
C LYS A 118 15.24 -20.25 -10.03
N TRP A 119 14.76 -20.32 -8.78
CA TRP A 119 13.60 -19.53 -8.35
C TRP A 119 13.89 -18.02 -8.36
N ARG A 120 15.07 -17.61 -7.89
CA ARG A 120 15.47 -16.20 -7.90
C ARG A 120 15.43 -15.62 -9.34
N ARG A 121 16.04 -16.31 -10.30
CA ARG A 121 16.01 -15.94 -11.72
C ARG A 121 14.59 -15.94 -12.29
N PHE A 122 13.74 -16.91 -11.89
CA PHE A 122 12.34 -16.92 -12.31
C PHE A 122 11.61 -15.68 -11.81
N TRP A 123 11.74 -15.36 -10.52
CA TRP A 123 11.06 -14.21 -9.92
C TRP A 123 11.52 -12.88 -10.52
N GLU A 124 12.83 -12.71 -10.72
CA GLU A 124 13.42 -11.52 -11.36
C GLU A 124 12.88 -11.29 -12.78
N ASN A 125 12.74 -12.36 -13.59
CA ASN A 125 12.28 -12.25 -14.97
C ASN A 125 10.76 -12.17 -15.10
N TYR A 126 10.03 -12.96 -14.30
CA TYR A 126 8.62 -13.27 -14.53
C TYR A 126 7.70 -12.89 -13.37
N GLY A 127 8.21 -12.33 -12.26
CA GLY A 127 7.39 -11.98 -11.10
C GLY A 127 6.23 -11.03 -11.43
N LYS A 128 6.43 -10.09 -12.37
CA LYS A 128 5.36 -9.20 -12.86
C LYS A 128 4.22 -10.00 -13.51
N TYR A 129 4.53 -11.02 -14.29
CA TYR A 129 3.52 -11.88 -14.93
C TYR A 129 2.73 -12.67 -13.89
N VAL A 130 3.38 -13.16 -12.84
CA VAL A 130 2.71 -13.85 -11.74
C VAL A 130 1.73 -12.91 -11.03
N LYS A 131 2.11 -11.66 -10.76
CA LYS A 131 1.21 -10.64 -10.17
C LYS A 131 -0.01 -10.37 -11.06
N VAL A 132 0.19 -10.19 -12.37
CA VAL A 132 -0.92 -10.02 -13.35
C VAL A 132 -1.84 -11.24 -13.33
N GLY A 133 -1.26 -12.44 -13.34
CA GLY A 133 -2.04 -13.67 -13.28
C GLY A 133 -2.88 -13.76 -12.02
N ALA A 134 -2.34 -13.39 -10.87
CA ALA A 134 -3.10 -13.38 -9.62
C ALA A 134 -4.24 -12.34 -9.59
N VAL A 135 -4.15 -11.28 -10.39
CA VAL A 135 -5.23 -10.28 -10.53
C VAL A 135 -6.33 -10.77 -11.49
N GLU A 136 -5.94 -11.43 -12.58
CA GLU A 136 -6.85 -11.72 -13.70
C GLU A 136 -7.43 -13.14 -13.69
N ASP A 137 -6.66 -14.12 -13.20
CA ASP A 137 -7.00 -15.53 -13.25
C ASP A 137 -7.61 -15.98 -11.93
N LYS A 138 -8.93 -15.83 -11.82
CA LYS A 138 -9.70 -16.21 -10.62
C LYS A 138 -9.58 -17.68 -10.27
N ASP A 139 -9.42 -18.56 -11.26
CA ASP A 139 -9.32 -20.00 -11.03
C ASP A 139 -7.99 -20.36 -10.33
N ASN A 140 -6.93 -19.58 -10.60
CA ASN A 140 -5.57 -19.80 -10.07
C ASN A 140 -5.12 -18.72 -9.07
N GLN A 141 -6.01 -17.79 -8.69
CA GLN A 141 -5.65 -16.58 -7.94
C GLN A 141 -4.95 -16.88 -6.62
N GLU A 142 -5.49 -17.78 -5.79
CA GLU A 142 -4.91 -18.09 -4.48
C GLU A 142 -3.51 -18.72 -4.62
N ASP A 143 -3.38 -19.61 -5.59
CA ASP A 143 -2.12 -20.30 -5.88
C ASP A 143 -1.06 -19.34 -6.40
N LEU A 144 -1.42 -18.44 -7.30
CA LEU A 144 -0.53 -17.39 -7.81
C LEU A 144 -0.18 -16.38 -6.71
N ALA A 145 -1.15 -15.96 -5.90
CA ALA A 145 -0.92 -15.08 -4.76
C ALA A 145 0.07 -15.68 -3.76
N SER A 146 0.05 -17.00 -3.57
CA SER A 146 1.02 -17.70 -2.70
C SER A 146 2.46 -17.65 -3.22
N LEU A 147 2.67 -17.34 -4.51
CA LEU A 147 3.99 -17.22 -5.11
C LEU A 147 4.58 -15.81 -4.99
N VAL A 148 3.72 -14.79 -4.85
CA VAL A 148 4.14 -13.38 -4.87
C VAL A 148 4.98 -13.02 -3.64
N GLN A 149 6.04 -12.24 -3.89
CA GLN A 149 6.99 -11.82 -2.86
C GLN A 149 6.99 -10.29 -2.65
N PHE A 150 7.14 -9.86 -1.41
CA PHE A 150 7.15 -8.47 -0.97
C PHE A 150 8.21 -8.20 0.10
N TYR A 151 8.61 -6.94 0.26
CA TYR A 151 9.23 -6.51 1.51
C TYR A 151 8.16 -6.32 2.59
N SER A 152 8.53 -6.46 3.86
CA SER A 152 7.64 -6.21 4.99
C SER A 152 8.39 -5.58 6.15
N THR A 153 7.66 -5.03 7.13
CA THR A 153 8.25 -4.51 8.36
C THR A 153 9.02 -5.56 9.17
N ALA A 154 8.72 -6.85 9.00
CA ALA A 154 9.44 -7.95 9.65
C ALA A 154 10.66 -8.43 8.86
N SER A 155 10.77 -8.09 7.58
CA SER A 155 11.84 -8.54 6.68
C SER A 155 12.52 -7.35 5.97
N PRO A 156 13.48 -6.69 6.64
CA PRO A 156 14.11 -5.48 6.13
C PRO A 156 15.20 -5.74 5.08
N LYS A 157 15.60 -6.98 4.81
CA LYS A 157 16.69 -7.26 3.84
C LYS A 157 16.28 -8.18 2.71
N GLU A 158 15.28 -9.02 2.95
CA GLU A 158 14.85 -10.05 2.03
C GLU A 158 13.35 -9.94 1.80
N THR A 159 12.89 -10.42 0.66
CA THR A 159 11.46 -10.51 0.40
C THR A 159 10.86 -11.69 1.15
N THR A 160 9.59 -11.59 1.49
CA THR A 160 8.76 -12.65 2.08
C THR A 160 7.51 -12.84 1.23
N ASP A 161 6.76 -13.91 1.46
CA ASP A 161 5.48 -14.15 0.81
C ASP A 161 4.33 -14.14 1.81
N LEU A 162 3.10 -14.26 1.30
CA LEU A 162 1.90 -14.27 2.13
C LEU A 162 1.83 -15.48 3.07
N ALA A 163 2.45 -16.62 2.71
CA ALA A 163 2.46 -17.80 3.57
C ALA A 163 3.36 -17.58 4.79
N GLY A 164 4.59 -17.11 4.57
CA GLY A 164 5.54 -16.77 5.64
C GLY A 164 5.01 -15.64 6.53
N TYR A 165 4.30 -14.67 5.97
CA TYR A 165 3.58 -13.66 6.74
C TYR A 165 2.55 -14.30 7.68
N VAL A 166 1.69 -15.17 7.16
CA VAL A 166 0.63 -15.84 7.95
C VAL A 166 1.24 -16.74 9.04
N GLU A 167 2.35 -17.40 8.78
CA GLU A 167 3.08 -18.18 9.79
C GLU A 167 3.59 -17.30 10.94
N ARG A 168 4.22 -16.16 10.64
CA ARG A 168 4.67 -15.20 11.65
C ARG A 168 3.50 -14.58 12.42
N MET A 169 2.39 -14.29 11.73
CA MET A 169 1.15 -13.82 12.35
C MET A 169 0.61 -14.84 13.38
N LYS A 170 0.56 -16.12 13.03
CA LYS A 170 0.13 -17.20 13.95
C LYS A 170 1.07 -17.32 15.15
N ALA A 171 2.38 -17.41 14.90
CA ALA A 171 3.38 -17.51 15.97
C ALA A 171 3.33 -16.33 16.94
N ARG A 172 3.08 -15.12 16.43
CA ARG A 172 2.84 -13.91 17.24
C ARG A 172 1.57 -14.04 18.07
N ASN A 173 0.46 -14.42 17.48
CA ASN A 173 -0.82 -14.56 18.20
C ASN A 173 -0.76 -15.62 19.30
N GLU A 174 -0.03 -16.71 19.08
CA GLU A 174 0.20 -17.74 20.10
C GLU A 174 1.01 -17.21 21.30
N LYS A 175 1.98 -16.31 21.08
CA LYS A 175 2.70 -15.64 22.18
C LYS A 175 1.77 -14.75 23.02
N ILE A 176 0.85 -14.06 22.36
CA ILE A 176 -0.19 -13.25 23.03
C ILE A 176 -1.10 -14.15 23.86
N ASP A 177 -1.53 -15.29 23.31
CA ASP A 177 -2.35 -16.27 24.04
C ASP A 177 -1.66 -16.82 25.29
N ARG A 178 -0.33 -16.95 25.26
CA ARG A 178 0.47 -17.39 26.41
C ARG A 178 0.80 -16.26 27.40
N GLY A 179 0.44 -15.01 27.11
CA GLY A 179 0.79 -13.86 27.94
C GLY A 179 2.29 -13.53 27.94
N GLU A 180 3.03 -14.00 26.93
CA GLU A 180 4.49 -13.84 26.81
C GLU A 180 4.89 -12.53 26.10
N ASP A 181 3.93 -11.73 25.64
CA ASP A 181 4.19 -10.49 24.91
C ASP A 181 4.26 -9.30 25.90
N PRO A 182 5.41 -8.61 26.05
CA PRO A 182 5.51 -7.47 26.94
C PRO A 182 4.58 -6.33 26.48
N LEU A 183 3.99 -5.62 27.43
CA LEU A 183 3.27 -4.37 27.15
C LEU A 183 4.25 -3.35 26.56
N PRO A 184 4.09 -2.90 25.30
CA PRO A 184 4.83 -1.74 24.84
C PRO A 184 4.34 -0.50 25.59
N THR A 185 5.24 0.12 26.35
CA THR A 185 5.19 1.56 26.57
C THR A 185 5.78 2.22 25.34
N ASN A 186 4.97 2.98 24.62
CA ASN A 186 5.45 3.71 23.46
C ASN A 186 6.28 4.94 23.85
N SER A 187 6.87 5.63 22.87
CA SER A 187 7.62 6.88 23.05
C SER A 187 6.82 8.02 23.68
N SER A 188 5.49 7.95 23.66
CA SER A 188 4.57 8.94 24.26
C SER A 188 4.14 8.61 25.70
N GLY A 189 4.68 7.54 26.31
CA GLY A 189 4.31 7.10 27.66
C GLY A 189 2.95 6.41 27.77
N ARG A 190 2.33 6.04 26.65
CA ARG A 190 1.07 5.27 26.63
C ARG A 190 1.36 3.79 26.66
N ILE A 191 0.69 3.10 27.59
CA ILE A 191 0.59 1.65 27.56
C ILE A 191 -0.34 1.25 26.42
N ILE A 192 0.15 0.50 25.43
CA ILE A 192 -0.67 -0.07 24.37
C ILE A 192 -0.78 -1.56 24.61
N LEU A 193 -2.01 -2.06 24.72
CA LEU A 193 -2.25 -3.50 24.80
C LEU A 193 -2.09 -4.09 23.40
N ARG A 194 -1.05 -4.90 23.19
CA ARG A 194 -0.90 -5.66 21.94
C ARG A 194 -2.07 -6.64 21.81
N ARG A 195 -2.71 -6.62 20.64
CA ARG A 195 -3.86 -7.48 20.31
C ARG A 195 -3.46 -8.54 19.29
N LYS A 196 -4.32 -9.53 19.10
CA LYS A 196 -4.16 -10.50 18.02
C LYS A 196 -4.29 -9.83 16.67
N GLN A 197 -3.41 -10.23 15.78
CA GLN A 197 -3.43 -9.85 14.39
C GLN A 197 -4.32 -10.83 13.61
N ASN A 198 -5.43 -10.34 13.05
CA ASN A 198 -6.44 -11.19 12.40
C ASN A 198 -6.51 -11.02 10.88
N ALA A 199 -5.66 -10.17 10.33
CA ALA A 199 -5.62 -9.82 8.92
C ALA A 199 -4.18 -9.62 8.43
N ILE A 200 -4.01 -9.68 7.12
CA ILE A 200 -2.79 -9.29 6.42
C ILE A 200 -2.88 -7.79 6.16
N TYR A 201 -1.98 -7.03 6.77
CA TYR A 201 -1.88 -5.59 6.59
C TYR A 201 -0.83 -5.27 5.52
N TYR A 202 -1.15 -4.33 4.63
CA TYR A 202 -0.20 -3.79 3.66
C TYR A 202 -0.27 -2.27 3.59
N LEU A 203 0.79 -1.68 3.05
CA LEU A 203 0.91 -0.26 2.75
C LEU A 203 1.43 -0.10 1.33
N ALA A 204 0.69 0.62 0.50
CA ALA A 204 1.16 1.07 -0.81
C ALA A 204 1.92 2.40 -0.68
N ALA A 205 3.08 2.50 -1.32
CA ALA A 205 3.88 3.72 -1.39
C ALA A 205 4.69 3.78 -2.71
N GLU A 206 5.27 4.93 -3.00
CA GLU A 206 6.07 5.14 -4.21
C GLU A 206 7.35 4.31 -4.24
N ASN A 207 7.93 4.06 -3.06
CA ASN A 207 9.10 3.23 -2.89
C ASN A 207 9.19 2.74 -1.45
N ARG A 208 10.15 1.86 -1.20
CA ARG A 208 10.34 1.24 0.10
C ARG A 208 10.64 2.24 1.22
N LYS A 209 11.47 3.26 0.95
CA LYS A 209 11.83 4.27 1.96
C LYS A 209 10.60 5.08 2.39
N ALA A 210 9.81 5.52 1.41
CA ALA A 210 8.55 6.21 1.67
C ALA A 210 7.56 5.33 2.45
N ALA A 211 7.53 4.02 2.18
CA ALA A 211 6.71 3.08 2.95
C ALA A 211 7.15 3.02 4.43
N GLU A 212 8.45 2.87 4.68
CA GLU A 212 9.03 2.73 6.03
C GLU A 212 8.89 3.99 6.90
N GLU A 213 8.91 5.16 6.26
CA GLU A 213 8.78 6.49 6.88
C GLU A 213 7.32 6.98 6.98
N SER A 214 6.35 6.22 6.46
CA SER A 214 4.95 6.64 6.45
C SER A 214 4.34 6.74 7.86
N PRO A 215 3.65 7.85 8.20
CA PRO A 215 2.88 7.97 9.44
C PRO A 215 1.80 6.90 9.61
N ALA A 216 1.30 6.31 8.51
CA ALA A 216 0.30 5.25 8.56
C ALA A 216 0.82 3.94 9.21
N LEU A 217 2.14 3.80 9.36
CA LEU A 217 2.76 2.66 10.07
C LEU A 217 2.84 2.84 11.58
N GLU A 218 2.59 4.03 12.14
CA GLU A 218 2.84 4.28 13.56
C GLU A 218 2.01 3.32 14.45
N LEU A 219 0.70 3.22 14.26
CA LEU A 219 -0.13 2.27 15.02
C LEU A 219 0.20 0.80 14.77
N PRO A 220 0.31 0.30 13.52
CA PRO A 220 0.78 -1.06 13.29
C PRO A 220 2.11 -1.38 13.98
N ARG A 221 3.06 -0.44 13.99
CA ARG A 221 4.37 -0.59 14.64
C ARG A 221 4.23 -0.68 16.16
N GLU A 222 3.41 0.17 16.76
CA GLU A 222 3.13 0.13 18.20
C GLU A 222 2.42 -1.16 18.63
N LEU A 223 1.49 -1.66 17.81
CA LEU A 223 0.85 -2.95 18.01
C LEU A 223 1.78 -4.13 17.70
N GLY A 224 2.93 -3.91 17.07
CA GLY A 224 3.84 -4.95 16.61
C GLY A 224 3.24 -5.81 15.50
N TYR A 225 2.39 -5.24 14.64
CA TYR A 225 1.84 -5.91 13.47
C TYR A 225 2.83 -5.86 12.31
N GLU A 226 2.94 -6.98 11.61
CA GLU A 226 3.68 -7.02 10.36
C GLU A 226 2.87 -6.30 9.27
N VAL A 227 3.53 -5.48 8.46
CA VAL A 227 2.91 -4.78 7.32
C VAL A 227 3.73 -5.05 6.07
N ILE A 228 3.07 -5.48 5.00
CA ILE A 228 3.65 -5.68 3.67
C ILE A 228 3.79 -4.35 2.94
N PHE A 229 4.87 -4.16 2.18
CA PHE A 229 5.06 -2.97 1.36
C PHE A 229 4.78 -3.28 -0.12
N GLY A 230 3.76 -2.61 -0.67
CA GLY A 230 3.52 -2.52 -2.11
C GLY A 230 4.23 -1.28 -2.65
N THR A 231 5.28 -1.48 -3.46
CA THR A 231 6.16 -0.38 -3.90
C THR A 231 6.13 -0.16 -5.40
N GLU A 232 5.34 -0.94 -6.12
CA GLU A 232 5.11 -0.81 -7.57
C GLU A 232 3.60 -0.67 -7.85
N PRO A 233 3.18 0.00 -8.94
CA PRO A 233 1.75 0.10 -9.29
C PRO A 233 1.06 -1.26 -9.40
N LEU A 234 1.77 -2.27 -9.90
CA LEU A 234 1.25 -3.64 -10.02
C LEU A 234 1.06 -4.33 -8.66
N ASP A 235 1.88 -4.01 -7.65
CA ASP A 235 1.68 -4.51 -6.29
C ASP A 235 0.35 -4.01 -5.73
N GLU A 236 0.04 -2.74 -5.97
CA GLU A 236 -1.18 -2.13 -5.48
C GLU A 236 -2.42 -2.77 -6.11
N PHE A 237 -2.43 -2.97 -7.43
CA PHE A 237 -3.52 -3.70 -8.10
C PHE A 237 -3.68 -5.13 -7.53
N PHE A 238 -2.55 -5.82 -7.33
CA PHE A 238 -2.56 -7.17 -6.75
C PHE A 238 -3.11 -7.16 -5.32
N LEU A 239 -2.59 -6.32 -4.43
CA LEU A 239 -3.01 -6.25 -3.03
C LEU A 239 -4.46 -5.80 -2.91
N ALA A 240 -4.89 -4.81 -3.71
CA ALA A 240 -6.28 -4.37 -3.77
C ALA A 240 -7.22 -5.49 -4.26
N SER A 241 -6.78 -6.30 -5.23
CA SER A 241 -7.56 -7.48 -5.65
C SER A 241 -7.73 -8.49 -4.51
N LEU A 242 -6.72 -8.66 -3.66
CA LEU A 242 -6.82 -9.51 -2.47
C LEU A 242 -7.62 -8.88 -1.34
N SER A 243 -7.69 -7.55 -1.24
CA SER A 243 -8.58 -6.89 -0.28
C SER A 243 -10.05 -7.23 -0.53
N ILE A 244 -10.42 -7.46 -1.79
CA ILE A 244 -11.76 -7.87 -2.20
C ILE A 244 -11.97 -9.38 -2.01
N ASN A 245 -10.99 -10.18 -2.45
CA ASN A 245 -11.15 -11.64 -2.55
C ASN A 245 -10.64 -12.43 -1.34
N GLN A 246 -9.92 -11.78 -0.42
CA GLN A 246 -9.19 -12.38 0.69
C GLN A 246 -8.07 -13.33 0.22
N PHE A 247 -7.19 -13.71 1.13
CA PHE A 247 -6.19 -14.75 0.90
C PHE A 247 -6.41 -15.89 1.88
N LYS A 248 -6.83 -17.07 1.40
CA LYS A 248 -7.14 -18.24 2.26
C LYS A 248 -8.17 -17.91 3.36
N GLY A 249 -9.15 -17.08 3.04
CA GLY A 249 -10.15 -16.58 3.98
C GLY A 249 -9.65 -15.54 4.99
N ILE A 250 -8.39 -15.10 4.86
CA ILE A 250 -7.80 -14.03 5.69
C ILE A 250 -7.95 -12.71 4.94
N GLN A 251 -8.49 -11.71 5.63
CA GLN A 251 -8.64 -10.37 5.06
C GLN A 251 -7.28 -9.75 4.75
N VAL A 252 -7.22 -9.01 3.64
CA VAL A 252 -6.07 -8.19 3.27
C VAL A 252 -6.51 -6.73 3.36
N ILE A 253 -5.80 -5.92 4.14
CA ILE A 253 -6.23 -4.58 4.55
C ILE A 253 -5.13 -3.57 4.27
N ASP A 254 -5.47 -2.49 3.56
CA ASP A 254 -4.59 -1.35 3.35
C ASP A 254 -4.60 -0.44 4.59
N VAL A 255 -3.43 -0.20 5.17
CA VAL A 255 -3.30 0.69 6.34
C VAL A 255 -3.49 2.17 6.00
N ASN A 256 -3.45 2.54 4.71
CA ASN A 256 -3.73 3.90 4.24
C ASN A 256 -5.23 4.21 4.12
N LYS A 257 -6.11 3.26 4.42
CA LYS A 257 -7.56 3.50 4.40
C LYS A 257 -8.02 4.17 5.69
N ALA A 258 -9.02 5.04 5.56
CA ALA A 258 -9.76 5.59 6.68
C ALA A 258 -10.42 4.47 7.50
N ASP A 259 -10.78 4.76 8.75
CA ASP A 259 -11.46 3.83 9.65
C ASP A 259 -10.75 2.47 9.80
N LEU A 260 -9.42 2.50 9.83
CA LEU A 260 -8.57 1.31 9.95
C LEU A 260 -8.84 0.60 11.28
N LYS A 261 -9.57 -0.51 11.23
CA LYS A 261 -9.81 -1.36 12.40
C LYS A 261 -8.70 -2.39 12.55
N LEU A 262 -7.90 -2.24 13.60
CA LEU A 262 -6.78 -3.13 13.90
C LEU A 262 -7.12 -4.09 15.05
N GLY A 263 -7.06 -5.40 14.76
CA GLY A 263 -7.08 -6.48 15.75
C GLY A 263 -8.25 -6.53 16.72
N GLY A 264 -9.39 -7.09 16.27
CA GLY A 264 -10.41 -7.60 17.17
C GLY A 264 -11.25 -6.55 17.89
N GLU A 265 -11.28 -5.30 17.41
CA GLU A 265 -12.41 -4.43 17.71
C GLU A 265 -13.66 -5.08 17.14
N GLU A 266 -14.59 -5.49 18.01
CA GLU A 266 -15.83 -6.15 17.61
C GLU A 266 -16.52 -5.35 16.50
N GLY A 267 -16.55 -5.97 15.32
CA GLY A 267 -17.01 -5.35 14.09
C GLY A 267 -16.60 -6.14 12.84
N GLY A 268 -16.29 -7.43 12.99
CA GLY A 268 -16.26 -8.37 11.88
C GLY A 268 -17.68 -8.61 11.37
N ALA A 269 -18.23 -7.63 10.65
CA ALA A 269 -19.43 -7.79 9.85
C ALA A 269 -19.37 -6.75 8.74
N GLY A 270 -19.20 -7.22 7.50
CA GLY A 270 -19.41 -6.38 6.33
C GLY A 270 -20.78 -5.71 6.39
N ARG A 271 -20.81 -4.41 6.15
CA ARG A 271 -22.04 -3.70 5.75
C ARG A 271 -21.72 -2.85 4.54
N LEU A 272 -21.80 -3.48 3.37
CA LEU A 272 -22.31 -2.80 2.20
C LEU A 272 -23.79 -2.49 2.50
N GLY A 273 -24.13 -1.20 2.55
CA GLY A 273 -25.49 -0.65 2.38
C GLY A 273 -26.62 -1.18 3.29
N GLY A 274 -27.06 -0.37 4.26
CA GLY A 274 -28.36 -0.57 4.91
C GLY A 274 -28.55 0.27 6.18
N SER A 275 -29.49 1.22 6.11
CA SER A 275 -29.93 2.12 7.19
C SER A 275 -30.25 1.41 8.51
N PRO A 276 -30.11 2.08 9.66
CA PRO A 276 -30.31 1.46 10.98
C PRO A 276 -31.80 1.42 11.35
N THR A 277 -32.36 0.22 11.49
CA THR A 277 -33.51 -0.02 12.37
C THR A 277 -33.34 -1.35 13.09
N GLY A 278 -33.69 -1.40 14.37
CA GLY A 278 -33.95 -2.66 15.10
C GLY A 278 -33.02 -2.94 16.27
N ALA A 279 -33.63 -3.02 17.45
CA ALA A 279 -33.03 -3.19 18.77
C ALA A 279 -32.79 -4.67 19.19
N GLY A 280 -31.92 -4.88 20.18
CA GLY A 280 -32.14 -5.85 21.26
C GLY A 280 -31.19 -7.06 21.38
N GLY A 281 -30.53 -7.20 22.53
CA GLY A 281 -30.08 -8.49 23.11
C GLY A 281 -28.71 -8.47 23.83
N PRO A 282 -28.63 -8.74 25.16
CA PRO A 282 -27.40 -8.56 25.94
C PRO A 282 -26.51 -9.81 25.94
N GLY A 283 -25.23 -9.63 25.62
CA GLY A 283 -24.17 -10.65 25.75
C GLY A 283 -23.15 -10.23 26.81
N THR A 284 -22.81 -11.18 27.67
CA THR A 284 -22.15 -11.03 28.97
C THR A 284 -20.69 -10.57 28.88
N GLY A 285 -20.30 -9.70 29.80
CA GLY A 285 -19.07 -8.93 29.73
C GLY A 285 -17.82 -9.68 30.18
N ASP A 286 -16.70 -9.31 29.56
CA ASP A 286 -15.37 -9.39 30.17
C ASP A 286 -15.00 -7.99 30.65
N SER A 287 -15.49 -7.63 31.84
CA SER A 287 -15.20 -6.37 32.51
C SER A 287 -13.92 -6.51 33.33
N ARG A 288 -12.76 -6.40 32.68
CA ARG A 288 -11.50 -6.03 33.34
C ARG A 288 -10.73 -4.99 32.53
N SER A 289 -11.39 -3.87 32.26
CA SER A 289 -10.71 -2.60 31.93
C SER A 289 -10.18 -2.00 33.24
N SER A 290 -8.88 -2.12 33.48
CA SER A 290 -8.21 -1.46 34.60
C SER A 290 -8.31 0.06 34.45
N VAL A 291 -8.81 0.67 35.52
CA VAL A 291 -9.02 2.09 35.76
C VAL A 291 -7.67 2.84 35.79
N ALA A 292 -7.36 3.59 34.74
CA ALA A 292 -6.40 4.70 34.73
C ALA A 292 -6.70 5.60 33.52
N ASP A 293 -7.08 6.84 33.80
CA ASP A 293 -7.63 7.84 32.87
C ASP A 293 -6.93 7.90 31.51
N LYS A 294 -7.63 7.45 30.47
CA LYS A 294 -7.36 7.82 29.08
C LYS A 294 -8.67 8.31 28.49
N GLU A 295 -8.74 9.61 28.33
CA GLU A 295 -9.74 10.27 27.52
C GLU A 295 -9.93 9.50 26.20
N SER A 296 -11.16 9.02 25.95
CA SER A 296 -11.42 8.25 24.74
C SER A 296 -11.20 9.15 23.52
N ILE A 297 -10.83 8.54 22.39
CA ILE A 297 -10.74 9.27 21.12
C ILE A 297 -12.07 9.98 20.79
N GLU A 298 -13.20 9.43 21.25
CA GLU A 298 -14.53 10.03 21.13
C GLU A 298 -14.63 11.38 21.86
N THR A 299 -14.12 11.48 23.10
CA THR A 299 -14.06 12.76 23.81
C THR A 299 -13.19 13.77 23.06
N LYS A 300 -12.07 13.34 22.48
CA LYS A 300 -11.22 14.20 21.65
C LYS A 300 -11.91 14.64 20.35
N ARG A 301 -12.72 13.78 19.72
CA ARG A 301 -13.53 14.13 18.55
C ARG A 301 -14.49 15.27 18.88
N VAL A 302 -15.16 15.20 20.02
CA VAL A 302 -16.07 16.27 20.48
C VAL A 302 -15.30 17.56 20.78
N GLN A 303 -14.18 17.47 21.53
CA GLN A 303 -13.41 18.65 21.94
C GLN A 303 -12.77 19.42 20.79
N MET A 304 -12.36 18.72 19.73
CA MET A 304 -11.66 19.29 18.57
C MET A 304 -12.57 19.39 17.34
N GLY A 305 -13.88 19.15 17.49
CA GLY A 305 -14.84 19.22 16.39
C GLY A 305 -14.82 20.58 15.67
N SER A 306 -14.73 21.68 16.42
CA SER A 306 -14.62 23.03 15.84
C SER A 306 -13.35 23.23 15.01
N LEU A 307 -12.22 22.63 15.42
CA LEU A 307 -10.99 22.66 14.64
C LEU A 307 -11.15 21.86 13.35
N CYS A 308 -11.75 20.67 13.41
CA CYS A 308 -11.99 19.83 12.24
C CYS A 308 -12.91 20.52 11.22
N GLU A 309 -14.02 21.12 11.67
CA GLU A 309 -14.92 21.88 10.81
C GLU A 309 -14.23 23.09 10.16
N TRP A 310 -13.44 23.83 10.94
CA TRP A 310 -12.67 24.97 10.42
C TRP A 310 -11.62 24.53 9.40
N LEU A 311 -10.89 23.44 9.65
CA LEU A 311 -9.93 22.87 8.70
C LEU A 311 -10.62 22.41 7.41
N GLN A 312 -11.79 21.77 7.51
CA GLN A 312 -12.59 21.37 6.35
C GLN A 312 -12.98 22.59 5.50
N GLN A 313 -13.34 23.72 6.12
CA GLN A 313 -13.65 24.96 5.41
C GLN A 313 -12.42 25.59 4.73
N ILE A 314 -11.28 25.62 5.42
CA ILE A 314 -10.03 26.20 4.89
C ILE A 314 -9.45 25.38 3.73
N LEU A 315 -9.51 24.04 3.84
CA LEU A 315 -8.95 23.13 2.85
C LEU A 315 -9.94 22.88 1.68
N GLY A 316 -11.24 23.07 1.90
CA GLY A 316 -12.26 23.01 0.87
C GLY A 316 -12.21 21.70 0.08
N SER A 317 -12.06 21.79 -1.24
CA SER A 317 -12.05 20.63 -2.14
C SER A 317 -10.78 19.77 -2.06
N ARG A 318 -9.78 20.14 -1.26
CA ARG A 318 -8.51 19.39 -1.11
C ARG A 318 -8.63 18.17 -0.21
N VAL A 319 -9.69 18.11 0.59
CA VAL A 319 -9.96 17.01 1.52
C VAL A 319 -11.44 16.64 1.46
N HIS A 320 -11.73 15.36 1.53
CA HIS A 320 -13.10 14.85 1.63
C HIS A 320 -13.67 15.06 3.03
N ASN A 321 -12.86 14.80 4.05
CA ASN A 321 -13.23 14.92 5.46
C ASN A 321 -12.01 15.28 6.32
N VAL A 322 -12.24 15.80 7.52
CA VAL A 322 -11.22 16.04 8.55
C VAL A 322 -11.71 15.50 9.89
N HIS A 323 -10.93 14.64 10.54
CA HIS A 323 -11.26 14.13 11.87
C HIS A 323 -10.02 13.79 12.70
N VAL A 324 -10.19 13.61 14.01
CA VAL A 324 -9.10 13.15 14.88
C VAL A 324 -8.97 11.63 14.89
N THR A 325 -7.76 11.12 15.08
CA THR A 325 -7.42 9.70 15.04
C THR A 325 -6.55 9.29 16.22
N ASP A 326 -6.59 8.01 16.57
CA ASP A 326 -5.70 7.39 17.54
C ASP A 326 -4.58 6.57 16.88
N ARG A 327 -4.54 6.51 15.53
CA ARG A 327 -3.48 5.80 14.81
C ARG A 327 -2.12 6.48 14.82
N LEU A 328 -2.09 7.77 15.19
CA LEU A 328 -0.91 8.61 15.19
C LEU A 328 -0.37 8.81 16.62
N PHE A 329 0.95 8.81 16.73
CA PHE A 329 1.72 8.93 17.95
C PHE A 329 2.69 10.10 17.86
N THR A 330 3.54 10.12 16.83
CA THR A 330 4.57 11.14 16.64
C THR A 330 4.19 12.16 15.58
N SER A 331 3.46 11.75 14.55
CA SER A 331 3.06 12.67 13.48
C SER A 331 1.86 13.53 13.89
N PRO A 332 1.80 14.81 13.46
CA PRO A 332 0.68 15.69 13.76
C PRO A 332 -0.58 15.35 12.96
N ALA A 333 -0.42 14.87 11.73
CA ALA A 333 -1.52 14.51 10.85
C ALA A 333 -1.07 13.50 9.78
N VAL A 334 -2.04 12.86 9.12
CA VAL A 334 -1.83 11.97 7.97
C VAL A 334 -2.98 12.12 6.99
N LEU A 335 -2.71 11.93 5.70
CA LEU A 335 -3.73 11.83 4.67
C LEU A 335 -4.01 10.35 4.34
N VAL A 336 -5.25 9.93 4.49
CA VAL A 336 -5.72 8.57 4.21
C VAL A 336 -6.77 8.57 3.09
N GLN A 337 -6.95 7.43 2.44
CA GLN A 337 -7.98 7.28 1.40
C GLN A 337 -9.31 6.90 2.05
N GLY A 338 -10.43 7.35 1.46
CA GLY A 338 -11.73 6.73 1.74
C GLY A 338 -11.76 5.26 1.27
N ASP A 339 -12.80 4.52 1.67
CA ASP A 339 -12.95 3.09 1.39
C ASP A 339 -12.72 2.73 -0.09
N PHE A 340 -13.29 3.52 -0.99
CA PHE A 340 -13.18 3.34 -2.45
C PHE A 340 -12.16 4.27 -3.11
N GLY A 341 -11.44 5.09 -2.34
CA GLY A 341 -10.46 6.03 -2.86
C GLY A 341 -9.20 5.36 -3.40
N LEU A 342 -8.61 5.94 -4.45
CA LEU A 342 -7.35 5.48 -5.02
C LEU A 342 -6.15 6.01 -4.23
N SER A 343 -5.07 5.23 -4.12
CA SER A 343 -3.84 5.73 -3.51
C SER A 343 -3.19 6.83 -4.36
N PRO A 344 -2.29 7.64 -3.77
CA PRO A 344 -1.53 8.62 -4.53
C PRO A 344 -0.67 8.04 -5.64
N THR A 345 -0.16 6.81 -5.46
CA THR A 345 0.59 6.10 -6.49
C THR A 345 -0.31 5.75 -7.66
N MET A 346 -1.50 5.22 -7.38
CA MET A 346 -2.49 4.87 -8.41
C MET A 346 -3.05 6.09 -9.12
N GLN A 347 -3.34 7.18 -8.40
CA GLN A 347 -3.79 8.44 -8.99
C GLN A 347 -2.76 8.97 -10.01
N ARG A 348 -1.47 8.95 -9.65
CA ARG A 348 -0.38 9.37 -10.56
C ARG A 348 -0.27 8.45 -11.77
N TYR A 349 -0.33 7.13 -11.56
CA TYR A 349 -0.31 6.16 -12.65
C TYR A 349 -1.47 6.36 -13.64
N MET A 350 -2.69 6.51 -13.12
CA MET A 350 -3.89 6.74 -13.92
C MET A 350 -3.82 8.06 -14.69
N LYS A 351 -3.34 9.14 -14.05
CA LYS A 351 -3.16 10.43 -14.71
C LYS A 351 -2.17 10.36 -15.87
N GLN A 352 -1.07 9.62 -15.70
CA GLN A 352 -0.10 9.40 -16.78
C GLN A 352 -0.71 8.59 -17.93
N GLN A 353 -1.50 7.57 -17.63
CA GLN A 353 -2.18 6.76 -18.63
C GLN A 353 -3.25 7.55 -19.40
N ALA A 354 -4.05 8.36 -18.70
CA ALA A 354 -5.06 9.24 -19.29
C ALA A 354 -4.41 10.24 -20.26
N ALA A 355 -3.32 10.88 -19.84
CA ALA A 355 -2.55 11.79 -20.68
C ALA A 355 -1.98 11.10 -21.94
N ALA A 356 -1.52 9.85 -21.82
CA ALA A 356 -1.04 9.07 -22.95
C ALA A 356 -2.18 8.68 -23.94
N GLN A 357 -3.40 8.50 -23.44
CA GLN A 357 -4.58 8.17 -24.26
C GLN A 357 -5.35 9.41 -24.77
N GLY A 358 -4.96 10.62 -24.34
CA GLY A 358 -5.64 11.86 -24.73
C GLY A 358 -7.04 12.02 -24.13
N VAL A 359 -7.36 11.30 -23.05
CA VAL A 359 -8.66 11.36 -22.36
C VAL A 359 -8.52 12.15 -21.06
N SER A 360 -9.55 12.92 -20.68
CA SER A 360 -9.48 13.69 -19.43
C SER A 360 -9.65 12.80 -18.19
N GLU A 361 -9.05 13.24 -17.08
CA GLU A 361 -9.12 12.57 -15.77
C GLU A 361 -10.58 12.36 -15.30
N GLN A 362 -11.44 13.33 -15.59
CA GLN A 362 -12.85 13.33 -15.25
C GLN A 362 -13.67 12.33 -16.08
N GLU A 363 -13.36 12.18 -17.37
CA GLU A 363 -14.07 11.26 -18.26
C GLU A 363 -13.76 9.79 -17.95
N LEU A 364 -12.56 9.50 -17.46
CA LEU A 364 -12.18 8.12 -17.15
C LEU A 364 -12.70 7.63 -15.79
N TYR A 365 -12.71 8.49 -14.75
CA TYR A 365 -12.88 7.99 -13.36
C TYR A 365 -13.80 8.83 -12.46
N GLY A 366 -14.34 9.95 -12.93
CA GLY A 366 -15.24 10.82 -12.14
C GLY A 366 -14.50 11.70 -11.10
N ALA A 367 -14.92 12.95 -10.96
CA ALA A 367 -14.17 14.00 -10.25
C ALA A 367 -14.05 13.84 -8.71
N SER A 368 -14.85 12.97 -8.07
CA SER A 368 -15.18 13.13 -6.65
C SER A 368 -14.76 11.97 -5.72
N LEU A 369 -14.13 10.92 -6.23
CA LEU A 369 -13.82 9.72 -5.43
C LEU A 369 -12.41 9.67 -4.82
N ASN A 370 -11.57 10.67 -5.10
CA ASN A 370 -10.13 10.60 -4.81
C ASN A 370 -9.60 11.65 -3.82
N GLN A 371 -10.48 12.48 -3.24
CA GLN A 371 -10.04 13.44 -2.22
C GLN A 371 -9.67 12.70 -0.93
N PRO A 372 -8.49 12.96 -0.34
CA PRO A 372 -8.07 12.29 0.87
C PRO A 372 -8.85 12.78 2.09
N ILE A 373 -8.81 11.99 3.15
CA ILE A 373 -9.30 12.36 4.47
C ILE A 373 -8.09 12.77 5.31
N LEU A 374 -8.17 13.92 5.97
CA LEU A 374 -7.13 14.39 6.89
C LEU A 374 -7.42 13.88 8.30
N GLU A 375 -6.57 12.98 8.77
CA GLU A 375 -6.62 12.51 10.15
C GLU A 375 -5.63 13.29 11.01
N LEU A 376 -6.09 13.81 12.15
CA LEU A 376 -5.30 14.63 13.07
C LEU A 376 -4.95 13.86 14.34
N ASN A 377 -3.72 14.01 14.82
CA ASN A 377 -3.30 13.52 16.12
C ASN A 377 -3.71 14.53 17.22
N PRO A 378 -4.74 14.26 18.03
CA PRO A 378 -5.23 15.23 19.03
C PRO A 378 -4.24 15.45 20.19
N TYR A 379 -3.17 14.67 20.24
CA TYR A 379 -2.17 14.71 21.29
C TYR A 379 -0.87 15.39 20.85
N HIS A 380 -0.74 15.70 19.56
CA HIS A 380 0.44 16.36 19.05
C HIS A 380 0.41 17.86 19.44
N PRO A 381 1.50 18.44 19.96
CA PRO A 381 1.54 19.84 20.41
C PRO A 381 1.11 20.86 19.35
N ILE A 382 1.46 20.62 18.07
CA ILE A 382 1.02 21.50 16.96
C ILE A 382 -0.51 21.51 16.84
N ILE A 383 -1.17 20.36 16.94
CA ILE A 383 -2.63 20.25 16.80
C ILE A 383 -3.33 20.90 17.99
N GLN A 384 -2.81 20.69 19.20
CA GLN A 384 -3.34 21.35 20.41
C GLN A 384 -3.18 22.87 20.36
N ARG A 385 -2.04 23.38 19.91
CA ARG A 385 -1.82 24.83 19.74
C ARG A 385 -2.72 25.41 18.66
N LEU A 386 -2.88 24.71 17.54
CA LEU A 386 -3.77 25.15 16.46
C LEU A 386 -5.23 25.20 16.93
N ASP A 387 -5.70 24.23 17.69
CA ASP A 387 -7.04 24.24 18.31
C ASP A 387 -7.26 25.49 19.19
N ILE A 388 -6.27 25.83 20.03
CA ILE A 388 -6.31 27.03 20.88
C ILE A 388 -6.36 28.31 20.04
N MET A 389 -5.53 28.39 18.98
CA MET A 389 -5.50 29.55 18.09
C MET A 389 -6.86 29.77 17.41
N VAL A 390 -7.43 28.70 16.83
CA VAL A 390 -8.72 28.76 16.13
C VAL A 390 -9.87 29.09 17.09
N LYS A 391 -9.87 28.53 18.30
CA LYS A 391 -10.87 28.86 19.34
C LYS A 391 -10.79 30.31 19.81
N ARG A 392 -9.61 30.93 19.75
CA ARG A 392 -9.41 32.35 20.09
C ARG A 392 -9.85 33.27 18.95
N ASP A 393 -9.47 32.94 17.72
CA ASP A 393 -9.81 33.72 16.53
C ASP A 393 -9.77 32.83 15.27
N VAL A 394 -10.96 32.54 14.73
CA VAL A 394 -11.11 31.72 13.50
C VAL A 394 -10.58 32.42 12.24
N THR A 395 -10.31 33.72 12.32
CA THR A 395 -9.78 34.53 11.20
C THR A 395 -8.27 34.78 11.29
N ASP A 396 -7.59 34.26 12.32
CA ASP A 396 -6.15 34.46 12.52
C ASP A 396 -5.35 33.99 11.28
N PRO A 397 -4.68 34.92 10.57
CA PRO A 397 -3.86 34.57 9.41
C PRO A 397 -2.76 33.56 9.74
N LYS A 398 -2.19 33.61 10.95
CA LYS A 398 -1.14 32.66 11.37
C LYS A 398 -1.71 31.27 11.59
N ALA A 399 -2.92 31.14 12.15
CA ALA A 399 -3.59 29.85 12.29
C ALA A 399 -3.83 29.23 10.90
N LYS A 400 -4.29 30.04 9.94
CA LYS A 400 -4.47 29.61 8.55
C LYS A 400 -3.16 29.16 7.91
N ASP A 401 -2.06 29.88 8.13
CA ASP A 401 -0.75 29.48 7.60
C ASP A 401 -0.29 28.14 8.17
N VAL A 402 -0.43 27.93 9.49
CA VAL A 402 -0.09 26.67 10.16
C VAL A 402 -0.94 25.52 9.61
N ALA A 403 -2.25 25.73 9.41
CA ALA A 403 -3.15 24.73 8.86
C ALA A 403 -2.76 24.28 7.45
N LEU A 404 -2.42 25.23 6.58
CA LEU A 404 -2.00 24.92 5.22
C LEU A 404 -0.61 24.25 5.18
N GLN A 405 0.31 24.63 6.06
CA GLN A 405 1.60 23.96 6.20
C GLN A 405 1.45 22.53 6.72
N LEU A 406 0.60 22.33 7.72
CA LEU A 406 0.26 21.00 8.25
C LEU A 406 -0.25 20.09 7.13
N PHE A 407 -1.16 20.59 6.30
CA PHE A 407 -1.68 19.86 5.15
C PHE A 407 -0.58 19.52 4.13
N ASP A 408 0.27 20.49 3.75
CA ASP A 408 1.34 20.24 2.77
C ASP A 408 2.35 19.19 3.28
N VAL A 409 2.70 19.22 4.57
CA VAL A 409 3.58 18.21 5.19
C VAL A 409 2.92 16.83 5.16
N ALA A 410 1.64 16.74 5.55
CA ALA A 410 0.89 15.47 5.51
C ALA A 410 0.75 14.94 4.07
N ALA A 411 0.54 15.82 3.09
CA ALA A 411 0.48 15.48 1.67
C ALA A 411 1.82 14.93 1.17
N LEU A 412 2.92 15.59 1.51
CA LEU A 412 4.26 15.15 1.14
C LEU A 412 4.59 13.78 1.73
N GLN A 413 4.33 13.58 3.03
CA GLN A 413 4.55 12.28 3.70
C GLN A 413 3.67 11.16 3.12
N GLY A 414 2.43 11.49 2.73
CA GLY A 414 1.52 10.55 2.10
C GLY A 414 1.78 10.29 0.61
N GLY A 415 2.72 11.02 -0.02
CA GLY A 415 2.99 10.91 -1.47
C GLY A 415 1.94 11.57 -2.37
N TYR A 416 1.11 12.46 -1.81
CA TYR A 416 0.15 13.27 -2.57
C TYR A 416 0.86 14.42 -3.29
N ASN A 417 0.28 14.86 -4.40
CA ASN A 417 0.84 15.97 -5.17
C ASN A 417 0.58 17.31 -4.47
N ILE A 418 1.62 18.14 -4.32
CA ILE A 418 1.47 19.50 -3.82
C ILE A 418 0.96 20.37 -4.98
N GLU A 419 -0.26 20.91 -4.86
CA GLU A 419 -0.90 21.70 -5.92
C GLU A 419 -0.10 22.95 -6.31
N ASN A 420 0.50 23.63 -5.33
CA ASN A 420 1.29 24.84 -5.56
C ASN A 420 2.67 24.74 -4.87
N PRO A 421 3.65 24.09 -5.52
CA PRO A 421 5.00 23.93 -4.96
C PRO A 421 5.69 25.26 -4.68
N GLY A 422 5.45 26.29 -5.50
CA GLY A 422 6.04 27.62 -5.31
C GLY A 422 5.54 28.31 -4.05
N TYR A 423 4.26 28.20 -3.74
CA TYR A 423 3.69 28.75 -2.52
C TYR A 423 4.15 27.98 -1.27
N PHE A 424 4.23 26.65 -1.35
CA PHE A 424 4.84 25.83 -0.30
C PHE A 424 6.29 26.26 -0.04
N ALA A 425 7.12 26.35 -1.09
CA ALA A 425 8.52 26.76 -0.98
C ALA A 425 8.66 28.15 -0.36
N LYS A 426 7.84 29.12 -0.77
CA LYS A 426 7.84 30.47 -0.21
C LYS A 426 7.61 30.46 1.30
N ARG A 427 6.65 29.66 1.80
CA ARG A 427 6.36 29.54 3.23
C ARG A 427 7.49 28.88 4.01
N VAL A 428 8.11 27.85 3.46
CA VAL A 428 9.29 27.21 4.07
C VAL A 428 10.44 28.21 4.17
N ILE A 429 10.70 28.98 3.11
CA ILE A 429 11.74 30.03 3.11
C ILE A 429 11.45 31.10 4.17
N GLU A 430 10.20 31.55 4.29
CA GLU A 430 9.80 32.52 5.32
C GLU A 430 9.97 31.96 6.75
N MET A 431 9.68 30.68 6.96
CA MET A 431 9.90 30.00 8.25
C MET A 431 11.39 29.90 8.58
N MET A 432 12.22 29.48 7.62
CA MET A 432 13.68 29.41 7.78
C MET A 432 14.27 30.78 8.10
N LYS A 433 13.77 31.84 7.47
CA LYS A 433 14.18 33.22 7.77
C LYS A 433 13.84 33.60 9.22
N ARG A 434 12.61 33.35 9.68
CA ARG A 434 12.19 33.67 11.05
C ARG A 434 13.04 32.94 12.09
N GLU A 435 13.37 31.68 11.84
CA GLU A 435 14.22 30.89 12.74
C GLU A 435 15.65 31.45 12.78
N ALA A 436 16.21 31.81 11.62
CA ALA A 436 17.54 32.44 11.55
C ALA A 436 17.56 33.80 12.27
N ASP A 437 16.54 34.64 12.07
CA ASP A 437 16.41 35.95 12.72
C ASP A 437 16.28 35.79 14.26
N ALA A 438 15.51 34.80 14.73
CA ALA A 438 15.37 34.49 16.15
C ALA A 438 16.69 34.02 16.78
N ALA A 439 17.43 33.14 16.09
CA ALA A 439 18.74 32.66 16.56
C ALA A 439 19.77 33.79 16.69
N LEU A 440 19.71 34.80 15.80
CA LEU A 440 20.58 35.98 15.89
C LEU A 440 20.18 36.89 17.07
N SER A 441 18.88 37.06 17.31
CA SER A 441 18.38 37.88 18.43
C SER A 441 18.73 37.27 19.80
N GLU A 442 18.68 35.94 19.93
CA GLU A 442 19.11 35.23 21.16
C GLU A 442 20.61 35.36 21.43
N GLN A 443 21.45 35.51 20.39
CA GLN A 443 22.89 35.75 20.54
C GLN A 443 23.20 37.19 20.97
N GLU A 444 22.43 38.18 20.50
CA GLU A 444 22.59 39.59 20.90
C GLU A 444 22.17 39.82 22.37
N GLU A 445 21.16 39.12 22.87
CA GLU A 445 20.78 39.18 24.30
C GLU A 445 21.81 38.51 25.24
N GLN A 446 22.66 37.61 24.72
CA GLN A 446 23.70 36.91 25.50
C GLN A 446 25.05 37.62 25.51
N THR A 447 25.27 38.66 24.71
CA THR A 447 26.48 39.49 24.81
C THR A 447 26.42 40.42 26.02
N PRO A 448 27.30 40.29 27.04
CA PRO A 448 27.27 41.18 28.19
C PRO A 448 27.64 42.60 27.76
N VAL A 449 26.79 43.56 28.09
CA VAL A 449 27.07 44.99 27.93
C VAL A 449 28.39 45.29 28.66
N PRO A 450 29.42 45.87 28.00
CA PRO A 450 30.63 46.24 28.70
C PRO A 450 30.28 47.31 29.74
N ALA A 451 30.56 47.02 31.01
CA ALA A 451 30.34 47.95 32.11
C ALA A 451 31.04 49.28 31.80
N SER A 452 30.25 50.36 31.76
CA SER A 452 30.75 51.72 31.66
C SER A 452 31.63 52.03 32.87
N VAL A 453 32.92 52.30 32.62
CA VAL A 453 33.89 52.69 33.64
C VAL A 453 33.53 54.09 34.16
N PRO A 454 33.42 54.32 35.49
CA PRO A 454 33.20 55.66 36.02
C PRO A 454 34.46 56.50 35.85
N ALA A 455 34.31 57.72 35.33
CA ALA A 455 35.37 58.70 35.27
C ALA A 455 35.87 59.06 36.68
N GLN A 456 37.07 58.61 37.05
CA GLN A 456 37.77 59.12 38.22
C GLN A 456 38.53 60.40 37.85
N ALA A 457 38.14 61.48 38.51
CA ALA A 457 38.87 62.73 38.55
C ALA A 457 40.25 62.52 39.18
N GLN A 458 41.29 63.02 38.52
CA GLN A 458 42.58 63.30 39.14
C GLN A 458 42.87 64.79 39.07
N GLN A 459 42.71 65.46 40.21
CA GLN A 459 43.31 66.75 40.52
C GLN A 459 44.71 66.54 41.11
N SER A 460 45.66 67.30 40.57
CA SER A 460 46.84 67.93 41.21
C SER A 460 47.81 67.10 42.06
N GLY A 461 49.10 67.16 41.68
CA GLY A 461 50.23 66.80 42.55
C GLY A 461 51.58 67.11 41.90
N SER A 462 52.20 68.19 42.34
CA SER A 462 53.47 68.83 41.99
C SER A 462 54.78 68.03 42.17
N GLN A 463 55.85 68.51 41.49
CA GLN A 463 57.29 68.45 41.81
C GLN A 463 57.99 67.08 41.63
N SER A 464 59.19 66.93 41.05
CA SER A 464 60.28 67.84 40.64
C SER A 464 60.98 67.30 39.39
#